data_AF-A0ABD5LVZ7-F1
#
_entry.id   AF-A0ABD5LVZ7-F1
#
_cell.length_a   1.000
_cell.length_b   1.000
_cell.length_c   1.000
_cell.angle_alpha   90.00
_cell.angle_beta   90.00
_cell.angle_gamma   90.00
#
_symmetry.space_group_name_H-M   'P 1'
#
loop_
_entity.id
_entity.type
_entity.pdbx_description
1 polymer ?
#
loop_
_entity_poly.entity_id
_entity_poly.type
_entity_poly.pdbx_seq_one_letter_code
_entity_poly.pdbx_strand_id
1 'polypeptide(L)' 'MKLKSRQQENSEQTRLALLEAGQYLFVNQCYYDVSIDEISRYARVTKGAFYHHFSNKKPF' A
#
# COMPACT_ATOMS: atom_id res chain seq x y z
N MET A 1 -19.21 17.44 11.75
CA MET A 1 -18.42 16.39 11.05
C MET A 1 -17.54 17.10 10.03
N LYS A 2 -16.20 17.11 10.16
CA LYS A 2 -15.33 17.72 9.15
C LYS A 2 -15.32 16.80 7.93
N LEU A 3 -15.79 17.29 6.78
CA LEU A 3 -15.64 16.60 5.50
C LEU A 3 -14.14 16.48 5.20
N LYS A 4 -13.66 15.25 4.97
CA LYS A 4 -12.29 15.03 4.51
C LYS A 4 -12.15 15.66 3.13
N SER A 5 -10.99 16.27 2.87
CA SER A 5 -10.71 16.74 1.51
C SER A 5 -10.59 15.54 0.57
N ARG A 6 -10.89 15.74 -0.72
CA ARG A 6 -10.70 14.72 -1.75
C ARG A 6 -9.26 14.19 -1.80
N GLN A 7 -8.28 15.02 -1.44
CA GLN A 7 -6.88 14.59 -1.29
C GLN A 7 -6.70 13.61 -0.13
N GLN A 8 -7.31 13.89 1.03
CA GLN A 8 -7.26 12.98 2.18
C GLN A 8 -7.97 11.66 1.90
N GLU A 9 -9.08 11.70 1.18
CA GLU A 9 -9.84 10.51 0.80
C GLU A 9 -9.06 9.63 -0.18
N ASN A 10 -8.45 10.22 -1.21
CA ASN A 10 -7.58 9.51 -2.15
C ASN A 10 -6.33 8.92 -1.44
N SER A 11 -5.78 9.65 -0.47
CA SER A 11 -4.65 9.18 0.33
C SER A 11 -5.02 7.96 1.17
N GLU A 12 -6.17 7.97 1.84
CA GLU A 12 -6.65 6.81 2.58
C GLU A 12 -6.95 5.60 1.68
N GLN A 13 -7.59 5.83 0.52
CA GLN A 13 -7.85 4.76 -0.44
C GLN A 13 -6.56 4.12 -0.95
N THR A 14 -5.54 4.93 -1.24
CA THR A 14 -4.22 4.45 -1.65
C THR A 14 -3.58 3.59 -0.57
N ARG A 15 -3.65 4.04 0.69
CA ARG A 15 -3.13 3.30 1.85
C ARG A 15 -3.83 1.95 2.04
N LEU A 16 -5.15 1.92 1.90
CA LEU A 16 -5.94 0.69 2.03
C LEU A 16 -5.65 -0.31 0.90
N ALA A 17 -5.59 0.15 -0.35
CA ALA A 17 -5.26 -0.69 -1.49
C ALA A 17 -3.88 -1.35 -1.35
N LEU A 18 -2.90 -0.60 -0.82
CA LEU A 18 -1.59 -1.15 -0.49
C LEU A 18 -1.71 -2.25 0.57
N LEU A 19 -2.39 -2.02 1.70
CA LEU A 19 -2.51 -3.02 2.78
C LEU A 19 -3.23 -4.30 2.33
N GLU A 20 -4.29 -4.18 1.53
CA GLU A 20 -5.00 -5.33 0.95
C GLU A 20 -4.07 -6.14 0.02
N ALA A 21 -3.29 -5.46 -0.82
CA ALA A 21 -2.29 -6.10 -1.66
C ALA A 21 -1.21 -6.81 -0.84
N GLY A 22 -0.69 -6.15 0.20
CA GLY A 22 0.28 -6.72 1.13
C GLY A 22 -0.25 -7.97 1.81
N GLN A 23 -1.43 -7.89 2.40
CA GLN A 23 -2.08 -9.01 3.07
C GLN A 23 -2.26 -10.20 2.13
N TYR A 24 -2.74 -9.96 0.91
CA TYR A 24 -2.89 -11.02 -0.08
C TYR A 24 -1.54 -11.67 -0.42
N LEU A 25 -0.51 -10.87 -0.72
CA LEU A 25 0.80 -11.40 -1.13
C LEU A 25 1.49 -12.15 0.01
N PHE A 26 1.46 -11.63 1.24
CA PHE A 26 2.08 -12.29 2.39
C PHE A 26 1.37 -13.57 2.84
N VAL A 27 0.08 -13.72 2.56
CA VAL A 27 -0.63 -14.99 2.80
C VAL A 27 -0.25 -16.05 1.76
N ASN A 28 0.08 -15.63 0.54
CA ASN A 28 0.34 -16.54 -0.59
C ASN A 28 1.83 -16.78 -0.87
N GLN A 29 2.73 -15.98 -0.29
CA GLN A 29 4.16 -16.03 -0.56
C GLN A 29 4.99 -15.78 0.72
N CYS A 30 6.23 -16.27 0.74
CA CYS A 30 7.14 -15.98 1.83
C CYS A 30 7.39 -14.47 1.93
N TYR A 31 7.40 -13.94 3.17
CA TYR A 31 7.61 -12.51 3.42
C TYR A 31 8.85 -11.96 2.70
N TYR A 32 9.94 -12.72 2.62
CA TYR A 32 11.19 -12.30 2.00
C TYR A 32 11.09 -12.13 0.48
N ASP A 33 10.21 -12.89 -0.18
CA ASP A 33 10.04 -12.89 -1.64
C ASP A 33 9.14 -11.75 -2.12
N VAL A 34 8.22 -11.30 -1.26
CA VAL A 34 7.32 -10.18 -1.58
C VAL A 34 8.10 -8.86 -1.59
N SER A 35 8.08 -8.16 -2.72
CA SER A 35 8.76 -6.87 -2.89
C SER A 35 7.80 -5.68 -2.82
N ILE A 36 8.31 -4.50 -2.47
CA ILE A 36 7.54 -3.24 -2.50
C ILE A 36 7.00 -2.97 -3.92
N ASP A 37 7.76 -3.33 -4.94
CA ASP A 37 7.36 -3.15 -6.33
C ASP A 37 6.15 -4.03 -6.69
N GLU A 38 6.19 -5.30 -6.27
CA GLU A 38 5.08 -6.24 -6.46
C GLU A 38 3.82 -5.80 -5.71
N ILE A 39 3.94 -5.37 -4.45
CA ILE A 39 2.84 -4.80 -3.68
C ILE A 39 2.25 -3.59 -4.41
N SER A 40 3.09 -2.67 -4.88
CA SER A 40 2.65 -1.45 -5.57
C SER A 40 1.94 -1.79 -6.88
N ARG A 41 2.46 -2.75 -7.66
CA ARG A 41 1.84 -3.26 -8.89
C ARG A 41 0.49 -3.91 -8.61
N TYR A 42 0.40 -4.77 -7.59
CA TYR A 42 -0.83 -5.45 -7.22
C TYR A 42 -1.92 -4.46 -6.75
N ALA A 43 -1.53 -3.47 -5.96
CA ALA A 43 -2.40 -2.37 -5.53
C ALA A 43 -2.74 -1.36 -6.65
N ARG A 44 -2.14 -1.49 -7.84
CA ARG A 44 -2.29 -0.58 -8.99
C ARG A 44 -1.90 0.87 -8.68
N VAL A 45 -0.86 1.05 -7.87
CA VAL A 45 -0.32 2.37 -7.52
C VAL A 45 1.16 2.45 -7.87
N THR A 46 1.71 3.68 -7.86
CA THR A 46 3.13 3.86 -8.11
C THR A 46 3.95 3.45 -6.89
N LYS A 47 5.21 3.06 -7.11
CA LYS A 47 6.16 2.83 -6.02
C LYS A 47 6.36 4.07 -5.13
N GLY A 48 6.26 5.27 -5.71
CA GLY A 48 6.29 6.53 -4.97
C GLY A 48 5.10 6.68 -4.01
N ALA A 49 3.91 6.22 -4.42
CA ALA A 49 2.74 6.20 -3.55
C ALA A 49 2.94 5.27 -2.34
N PHE A 50 3.60 4.10 -2.52
CA PHE A 50 4.02 3.28 -1.38
C PHE A 50 4.89 4.07 -0.41
N TYR A 51 5.97 4.70 -0.90
CA TYR A 51 6.90 5.43 -0.03
C TYR A 51 6.29 6.68 0.61
N HIS A 52 5.21 7.22 0.05
CA HIS A 52 4.45 8.29 0.68
C HIS A 52 3.74 7.83 1.96
N HIS A 53 3.31 6.57 2.01
CA HIS A 53 2.56 6.00 3.14
C HIS A 53 3.44 5.17 4.09
N PHE A 54 4.45 4.50 3.57
CA PHE A 54 5.26 3.54 4.31
C PHE A 54 6.74 3.73 4.00
N SER A 55 7.56 3.86 5.04
CA SER A 55 8.99 4.13 4.89
C SER A 55 9.76 2.93 4.32
N ASN A 56 9.29 1.71 4.60
CA ASN A 56 9.85 0.47 4.08
C ASN A 56 8.84 -0.70 4.25
N LYS A 57 9.24 -1.92 3.90
CA LYS A 57 8.41 -3.14 4.00
C LYS A 57 8.23 -3.66 5.45
N LYS A 58 9.18 -3.43 6.37
CA LYS A 58 9.10 -3.96 7.75
C LYS A 58 7.93 -3.42 8.59
N PRO A 59 7.51 -2.14 8.47
CA PRO A 59 6.33 -1.61 9.16
C PRO A 59 5.05 -1.72 8.32
N PHE A 60 5.07 -2.45 7.20
CA PHE A 60 3.96 -2.65 6.29
C PHE A 60 3.30 -4.02 6.56
#